data_AF-A0A1B6GR16-F1
#
_entry.id   AF-A0A1B6GR16-F1
#
_cell.length_a   1.000
_cell.length_b   1.000
_cell.length_c   1.000
_cell.angle_alpha   90.00
_cell.angle_beta   90.00
_cell.angle_gamma   90.00
#
_symmetry.space_group_name_H-M   'P 1'
#
loop_
_entity.id
_entity.type
_entity.pdbx_description
1 polymer ?
#
loop_
_entity_poly.entity_id
_entity_poly.type
_entity_poly.pdbx_seq_one_letter_code
_entity_poly.pdbx_strand_id
1 'polypeptide(L)'
;IGIYVLNSLACQVDKNQKLRLGELQVIEKMIDLVERKIANRICDDVLEVAWSAMWNVTDETPSNCEIFLNKNGIRFFLKCLETFPDREELIRNMMGLLGNVSEVKSLRYRLMNSKLIKVFSDMLDSRTEGIEVSYNAAGVLAHIASDGPEAWTVSSPSRQQVLDRMTNAILSWNVNTERNINYRSFEPILQLALVQDTVQCQL
;
A
#
# COMPACT_ATOMS: atom_id res chain seq x y z
N ILE A 1 -3.75 25.20 4.03
CA ILE A 1 -5.21 25.28 4.26
C ILE A 1 -5.97 24.29 3.37
N GLY A 2 -5.90 24.38 2.03
CA GLY A 2 -6.66 23.46 1.14
C GLY A 2 -6.35 21.96 1.27
N ILE A 3 -5.09 21.58 1.50
CA ILE A 3 -4.66 20.17 1.65
C ILE A 3 -5.19 19.55 2.96
N TYR A 4 -5.14 20.29 4.06
CA TYR A 4 -5.68 19.85 5.35
C TYR A 4 -7.21 19.73 5.31
N VAL A 5 -7.89 20.66 4.62
CA VAL A 5 -9.35 20.58 4.40
C VAL A 5 -9.73 19.37 3.53
N LEU A 6 -8.95 19.05 2.50
CA LEU A 6 -9.15 17.85 1.67
C LEU A 6 -8.97 16.56 2.48
N ASN A 7 -7.97 16.50 3.36
CA ASN A 7 -7.73 15.34 4.21
C ASN A 7 -8.86 15.14 5.24
N SER A 8 -9.32 16.24 5.87
CA SER A 8 -10.46 16.20 6.78
C SER A 8 -11.78 15.83 6.09
N LEU A 9 -12.01 16.32 4.86
CA LEU A 9 -13.20 15.95 4.08
C LEU A 9 -13.18 14.48 3.63
N ALA A 10 -12.03 13.97 3.16
CA ALA A 10 -11.89 12.57 2.74
C ALA A 10 -12.15 11.55 3.87
N CYS A 11 -11.98 11.99 5.12
CA CYS A 11 -12.25 11.18 6.30
C CYS A 11 -13.74 11.14 6.70
N GLN A 12 -14.59 12.05 6.19
CA GLN A 12 -15.98 12.25 6.66
C GLN A 12 -17.09 12.13 5.60
N VAL A 13 -16.76 11.93 4.32
CA VAL A 13 -17.77 11.97 3.23
C VAL A 13 -18.13 10.62 2.62
N ASP A 14 -19.42 10.45 2.36
CA ASP A 14 -20.10 9.25 1.85
C ASP A 14 -19.67 8.88 0.41
N LYS A 15 -19.93 7.63 0.01
CA LYS A 15 -19.44 6.95 -1.22
C LYS A 15 -19.68 7.77 -2.52
N ASN A 16 -20.74 8.56 -2.56
CA ASN A 16 -21.10 9.42 -3.70
C ASN A 16 -20.30 10.74 -3.81
N GLN A 17 -19.70 11.25 -2.72
CA GLN A 17 -18.85 12.45 -2.75
C GLN A 17 -17.38 12.12 -3.05
N LYS A 18 -16.93 10.89 -2.77
CA LYS A 18 -15.61 10.38 -3.20
C LYS A 18 -15.48 10.28 -4.72
N LEU A 19 -16.55 9.92 -5.42
CA LEU A 19 -16.57 9.91 -6.90
C LEU A 19 -16.27 11.29 -7.49
N ARG A 20 -16.75 12.38 -6.89
CA ARG A 20 -16.45 13.76 -7.34
C ARG A 20 -15.04 14.25 -6.99
N LEU A 21 -14.37 13.63 -6.01
CA LEU A 21 -12.95 13.89 -5.75
C LEU A 21 -12.06 13.13 -6.76
N GLY A 22 -12.49 11.94 -7.22
CA GLY A 22 -11.93 11.28 -8.40
C GLY A 22 -12.04 12.16 -9.67
N GLU A 23 -13.12 12.92 -9.82
CA GLU A 23 -13.33 13.89 -10.91
C GLU A 23 -12.40 15.13 -10.86
N LEU A 24 -11.64 15.35 -9.78
CA LEU A 24 -10.81 16.56 -9.60
C LEU A 24 -9.32 16.39 -9.97
N GLN A 25 -8.95 15.27 -10.60
CA GLN A 25 -7.56 14.92 -10.93
C GLN A 25 -6.66 14.95 -9.68
N VAL A 26 -7.18 14.46 -8.55
CA VAL A 26 -6.48 14.53 -7.26
C VAL A 26 -5.21 13.70 -7.31
N ILE A 27 -5.28 12.48 -7.84
CA ILE A 27 -4.11 11.59 -7.92
C ILE A 27 -3.03 12.21 -8.79
N GLU A 28 -3.39 12.74 -9.94
CA GLU A 28 -2.46 13.40 -10.86
C GLU A 28 -1.77 14.59 -10.19
N LYS A 29 -2.54 15.47 -9.55
CA LYS A 29 -1.99 16.64 -8.85
C LYS A 29 -1.07 16.24 -7.68
N MET A 30 -1.42 15.18 -6.94
CA MET A 30 -0.60 14.68 -5.85
C MET A 30 0.68 14.03 -6.38
N ILE A 31 0.62 13.28 -7.48
CA ILE A 31 1.80 12.73 -8.15
C ILE A 31 2.73 13.85 -8.65
N ASP A 32 2.20 14.90 -9.27
CA ASP A 32 2.99 16.06 -9.71
C ASP A 32 3.65 16.79 -8.53
N LEU A 33 2.97 16.82 -7.38
CA LEU A 33 3.53 17.36 -6.13
C LEU A 33 4.66 16.46 -5.61
N VAL A 34 4.41 15.14 -5.52
CA VAL A 34 5.39 14.15 -5.06
C VAL A 34 6.64 14.20 -5.94
N GLU A 35 6.48 14.25 -7.26
CA GLU A 35 7.62 14.34 -8.19
C GLU A 35 8.47 15.58 -7.92
N ARG A 36 7.84 16.75 -7.76
CA ARG A 36 8.55 18.00 -7.43
C ARG A 36 9.25 17.91 -6.07
N LYS A 37 8.63 17.30 -5.06
CA LYS A 37 9.20 17.14 -3.72
C LYS A 37 10.42 16.22 -3.73
N ILE A 38 10.33 15.08 -4.42
CA ILE A 38 11.48 14.16 -4.62
C ILE A 38 12.60 14.88 -5.37
N ALA A 39 12.30 15.58 -6.47
CA ALA A 39 13.32 16.27 -7.28
C ALA A 39 14.11 17.32 -6.48
N ASN A 40 13.43 18.01 -5.55
CA ASN A 40 14.05 19.01 -4.68
C ASN A 40 14.55 18.41 -3.34
N ARG A 41 14.40 17.10 -3.12
CA ARG A 41 14.73 16.40 -1.86
C ARG A 41 14.05 17.01 -0.63
N ILE A 42 12.82 17.47 -0.78
CA ILE A 42 12.02 18.05 0.31
C ILE A 42 11.09 16.98 0.86
N CYS A 43 11.25 16.66 2.14
CA CYS A 43 10.30 15.83 2.91
C CYS A 43 9.72 16.69 4.03
N ASP A 44 8.53 17.23 3.79
CA ASP A 44 7.73 18.00 4.73
C ASP A 44 6.33 17.41 4.84
N ASP A 45 5.53 17.89 5.79
CA ASP A 45 4.15 17.43 6.03
C ASP A 45 3.30 17.47 4.75
N VAL A 46 3.61 18.37 3.81
CA VAL A 46 2.90 18.46 2.53
C VAL A 46 3.10 17.20 1.69
N LEU A 47 4.29 16.61 1.68
CA LEU A 47 4.56 15.34 1.00
C LEU A 47 3.79 14.19 1.67
N GLU A 48 3.78 14.14 2.99
CA GLU A 48 3.08 13.10 3.75
C GLU A 48 1.58 13.18 3.55
N VAL A 49 1.00 14.38 3.62
CA VAL A 49 -0.43 14.57 3.37
C VAL A 49 -0.79 14.26 1.91
N ALA A 50 0.11 14.50 0.94
CA ALA A 50 -0.15 14.11 -0.44
C ALA A 50 -0.29 12.60 -0.60
N TRP A 51 0.58 11.81 0.04
CA TRP A 51 0.46 10.35 0.07
C TRP A 51 -0.76 9.88 0.86
N SER A 52 -1.04 10.48 2.01
CA SER A 52 -2.25 10.19 2.79
C SER A 52 -3.53 10.48 2.00
N ALA A 53 -3.56 11.56 1.22
CA ALA A 53 -4.70 11.90 0.38
C ALA A 53 -4.89 10.88 -0.75
N MET A 54 -3.80 10.47 -1.41
CA MET A 54 -3.85 9.41 -2.43
C MET A 54 -4.28 8.06 -1.83
N TRP A 55 -3.82 7.71 -0.64
CA TRP A 55 -4.26 6.52 0.10
C TRP A 55 -5.77 6.55 0.32
N ASN A 56 -6.31 7.66 0.82
CA ASN A 56 -7.75 7.78 1.11
C ASN A 56 -8.65 7.71 -0.14
N VAL A 57 -8.20 8.23 -1.29
CA VAL A 57 -9.01 8.21 -2.53
C VAL A 57 -8.87 6.90 -3.32
N THR A 58 -7.84 6.10 -3.07
CA THR A 58 -7.69 4.76 -3.69
C THR A 58 -8.47 3.69 -2.94
N ASP A 59 -8.79 3.92 -1.67
CA ASP A 59 -9.58 3.03 -0.82
C ASP A 59 -10.96 2.71 -1.42
N GLU A 60 -11.27 1.41 -1.57
CA GLU A 60 -12.44 0.86 -2.26
C GLU A 60 -12.72 1.44 -3.66
N THR A 61 -11.70 2.00 -4.33
CA THR A 61 -11.89 2.71 -5.61
C THR A 61 -10.93 2.18 -6.68
N PRO A 62 -11.26 1.06 -7.36
CA PRO A 62 -10.38 0.43 -8.35
C PRO A 62 -9.91 1.35 -9.49
N SER A 63 -10.76 2.24 -9.96
CA SER A 63 -10.41 3.21 -11.02
C SER A 63 -9.31 4.18 -10.57
N ASN A 64 -9.32 4.61 -9.30
CA ASN A 64 -8.31 5.47 -8.72
C ASN A 64 -6.98 4.73 -8.54
N CYS A 65 -7.03 3.46 -8.11
CA CYS A 65 -5.84 2.58 -8.10
C CYS A 65 -5.22 2.48 -9.50
N GLU A 66 -6.04 2.31 -10.54
CA GLU A 66 -5.58 2.25 -11.92
C GLU A 66 -4.95 3.57 -12.39
N ILE A 67 -5.56 4.72 -12.07
CA ILE A 67 -4.98 6.04 -12.38
C ILE A 67 -3.61 6.20 -11.73
N PHE A 68 -3.46 5.84 -10.45
CA PHE A 68 -2.18 5.87 -9.75
C PHE A 68 -1.11 5.05 -10.47
N LEU A 69 -1.44 3.82 -10.87
CA LEU A 69 -0.52 2.94 -11.62
C LEU A 69 -0.15 3.53 -12.98
N ASN A 70 -1.12 4.11 -13.69
CA ASN A 70 -0.91 4.72 -15.01
C ASN A 70 -0.09 6.02 -14.94
N LYS A 71 -0.08 6.69 -13.79
CA LYS A 71 0.72 7.90 -13.53
C LYS A 71 2.09 7.59 -12.92
N ASN A 72 2.62 6.39 -13.15
CA ASN A 72 3.92 5.93 -12.64
C ASN A 72 4.01 5.93 -11.10
N GLY A 73 2.90 5.75 -10.39
CA GLY A 73 2.85 5.77 -8.93
C GLY A 73 3.87 4.85 -8.25
N ILE A 74 4.07 3.63 -8.79
CA ILE A 74 5.07 2.67 -8.29
C ILE A 74 6.50 3.22 -8.41
N ARG A 75 6.81 3.94 -9.49
CA ARG A 75 8.14 4.56 -9.64
C ARG A 75 8.35 5.64 -8.58
N PHE A 76 7.35 6.45 -8.30
CA PHE A 76 7.45 7.50 -7.28
C PHE A 76 7.52 6.92 -5.87
N PHE A 77 6.77 5.84 -5.58
CA PHE A 77 6.91 5.07 -4.34
C PHE A 77 8.36 4.62 -4.12
N LEU A 78 8.96 3.93 -5.11
CA LEU A 78 10.34 3.46 -5.01
C LEU A 78 11.34 4.60 -4.83
N LYS A 79 11.16 5.71 -5.56
CA LYS A 79 12.02 6.90 -5.40
C LYS A 79 11.86 7.56 -4.03
N CYS A 80 10.66 7.60 -3.47
CA CYS A 80 10.44 8.11 -2.11
C CYS A 80 11.20 7.26 -1.08
N LEU A 81 11.12 5.93 -1.16
CA LEU A 81 11.90 5.05 -0.28
C LEU A 81 13.41 5.25 -0.40
N GLU A 82 13.91 5.43 -1.63
CA GLU A 82 15.33 5.70 -1.88
C GLU A 82 15.78 7.07 -1.36
N THR A 83 14.91 8.08 -1.48
CA THR A 83 15.26 9.47 -1.13
C THR A 83 15.05 9.76 0.36
N PHE A 84 14.07 9.10 0.97
CA PHE A 84 13.59 9.35 2.33
C PHE A 84 13.40 8.04 3.13
N PRO A 85 14.45 7.23 3.31
CA PRO A 85 14.34 5.91 3.95
C PRO A 85 13.95 6.00 5.44
N ASP A 86 14.31 7.09 6.12
CA ASP A 86 14.10 7.28 7.56
C ASP A 86 12.85 8.12 7.88
N ARG A 87 11.79 7.99 7.06
CA ARG A 87 10.54 8.73 7.21
C ARG A 87 9.38 7.77 7.39
N GLU A 88 9.23 7.27 8.61
CA GLU A 88 8.28 6.21 8.95
C GLU A 88 6.83 6.58 8.61
N GLU A 89 6.38 7.80 8.93
CA GLU A 89 5.01 8.22 8.64
C GLU A 89 4.72 8.29 7.12
N LEU A 90 5.68 8.82 6.34
CA LEU A 90 5.61 8.82 4.89
C LEU A 90 5.50 7.38 4.35
N ILE A 91 6.35 6.47 4.85
CA ILE A 91 6.36 5.06 4.47
C ILE A 91 5.03 4.38 4.82
N ARG A 92 4.49 4.66 6.00
CA ARG A 92 3.19 4.15 6.44
C ARG A 92 2.07 4.57 5.48
N ASN A 93 2.00 5.85 5.12
CA ASN A 93 1.00 6.37 4.19
C ASN A 93 1.15 5.76 2.79
N MET A 94 2.38 5.62 2.32
CA MET A 94 2.70 4.97 1.03
C MET A 94 2.28 3.49 1.01
N MET A 95 2.55 2.77 2.10
CA MET A 95 2.19 1.35 2.23
C MET A 95 0.68 1.15 2.31
N GLY A 96 -0.05 2.04 2.99
CA GLY A 96 -1.51 2.02 3.00
C GLY A 96 -2.12 2.10 1.60
N LEU A 97 -1.59 3.01 0.76
CA LEU A 97 -2.02 3.12 -0.64
C LEU A 97 -1.77 1.81 -1.41
N LEU A 98 -0.57 1.22 -1.29
CA LEU A 98 -0.27 -0.03 -2.00
C LEU A 98 -1.06 -1.23 -1.45
N GLY A 99 -1.46 -1.20 -0.18
CA GLY A 99 -2.49 -2.07 0.39
C GLY A 99 -3.75 -2.05 -0.47
N ASN A 100 -4.37 -0.88 -0.62
CA ASN A 100 -5.59 -0.72 -1.42
C ASN A 100 -5.41 -1.17 -2.88
N VAL A 101 -4.25 -0.89 -3.50
CA VAL A 101 -3.97 -1.35 -4.87
C VAL A 101 -3.89 -2.88 -4.93
N SER A 102 -3.28 -3.51 -3.92
CA SER A 102 -3.15 -4.97 -3.86
C SER A 102 -4.49 -5.69 -3.66
N GLU A 103 -5.47 -5.06 -3.00
CA GLU A 103 -6.81 -5.62 -2.84
C GLU A 103 -7.51 -5.80 -4.20
N VAL A 104 -7.23 -4.93 -5.18
CA VAL A 104 -7.83 -4.96 -6.51
C VAL A 104 -7.22 -6.07 -7.38
N LYS A 105 -7.88 -7.24 -7.42
CA LYS A 105 -7.42 -8.43 -8.16
C LYS A 105 -6.98 -8.15 -9.60
N SER A 106 -7.75 -7.37 -10.36
CA SER A 106 -7.42 -7.05 -11.76
C SER A 106 -6.16 -6.19 -11.93
N LEU A 107 -5.61 -5.61 -10.86
CA LEU A 107 -4.42 -4.75 -10.90
C LEU A 107 -3.17 -5.43 -10.31
N ARG A 108 -3.30 -6.55 -9.58
CA ARG A 108 -2.18 -7.23 -8.90
C ARG A 108 -1.03 -7.61 -9.84
N TYR A 109 -1.33 -7.98 -11.08
CA TYR A 109 -0.31 -8.27 -12.09
C TYR A 109 0.66 -7.08 -12.34
N ARG A 110 0.19 -5.84 -12.13
CA ARG A 110 1.03 -4.62 -12.24
C ARG A 110 1.99 -4.45 -11.05
N LEU A 111 1.75 -5.15 -9.94
CA LEU A 111 2.63 -5.19 -8.77
C LEU A 111 3.69 -6.29 -8.85
N MET A 112 3.59 -7.20 -9.82
CA MET A 112 4.60 -8.25 -10.08
C MET A 112 5.87 -7.67 -10.69
N ASN A 113 6.62 -6.93 -9.87
CA ASN A 113 7.90 -6.33 -10.19
C ASN A 113 8.93 -6.78 -9.16
N SER A 114 10.04 -7.38 -9.61
CA SER A 114 11.07 -7.96 -8.74
C SER A 114 11.58 -6.99 -7.66
N LYS A 115 11.81 -5.72 -8.02
CA LYS A 115 12.27 -4.70 -7.08
C LYS A 115 11.20 -4.38 -6.04
N LEU A 116 9.95 -4.25 -6.47
CA LEU A 116 8.83 -3.96 -5.57
C LEU A 116 8.56 -5.12 -4.60
N ILE A 117 8.52 -6.36 -5.11
CA ILE A 117 8.35 -7.56 -4.29
C ILE A 117 9.50 -7.69 -3.28
N LYS A 118 10.75 -7.44 -3.71
CA LYS A 118 11.89 -7.42 -2.80
C LYS A 118 11.72 -6.39 -1.68
N VAL A 119 11.31 -5.16 -2.01
CA VAL A 119 11.06 -4.11 -1.02
C VAL A 119 10.03 -4.56 0.02
N PHE A 120 8.87 -5.09 -0.40
CA PHE A 120 7.87 -5.57 0.56
C PHE A 120 8.40 -6.74 1.39
N SER A 121 9.12 -7.66 0.75
CA SER A 121 9.70 -8.80 1.44
C SER A 121 10.73 -8.35 2.49
N ASP A 122 11.53 -7.33 2.21
CA ASP A 122 12.49 -6.74 3.15
C ASP A 122 11.81 -5.96 4.28
N MET A 123 10.66 -5.33 4.02
CA MET A 123 9.84 -4.67 5.04
C MET A 123 9.20 -5.62 6.05
N LEU A 124 9.10 -6.92 5.74
CA LEU A 124 8.63 -7.93 6.71
C LEU A 124 9.55 -8.05 7.93
N ASP A 125 10.84 -7.79 7.74
CA ASP A 125 11.85 -7.84 8.79
C ASP A 125 11.99 -6.51 9.55
N SER A 126 11.12 -5.52 9.26
CA SER A 126 11.17 -4.21 9.93
C SER A 126 10.99 -4.37 11.44
N ARG A 127 11.96 -3.86 12.20
CA ARG A 127 11.97 -3.82 13.67
C ARG A 127 11.69 -2.44 14.24
N THR A 128 11.20 -1.52 13.41
CA THR A 128 10.66 -0.22 13.83
C THR A 128 9.61 -0.43 14.92
N GLU A 129 9.40 0.55 15.81
CA GLU A 129 8.46 0.39 16.93
C GLU A 129 7.06 -0.03 16.43
N GLY A 130 6.59 -1.21 16.87
CA GLY A 130 5.31 -1.79 16.46
C GLY A 130 5.39 -2.73 15.25
N ILE A 131 4.22 -3.18 14.76
CA ILE A 131 4.09 -4.14 13.65
C ILE A 131 3.56 -3.51 12.37
N GLU A 132 3.40 -2.18 12.32
CA GLU A 132 2.62 -1.53 11.27
C GLU A 132 3.18 -1.76 9.87
N VAL A 133 4.48 -1.52 9.69
CA VAL A 133 5.18 -1.68 8.41
C VAL A 133 5.19 -3.15 7.98
N SER A 134 5.60 -4.06 8.88
CA SER A 134 5.67 -5.49 8.60
C SER A 134 4.31 -6.09 8.28
N TYR A 135 3.25 -5.67 8.99
CA TYR A 135 1.89 -6.13 8.74
C TYR A 135 1.35 -5.59 7.41
N ASN A 136 1.57 -4.31 7.09
CA ASN A 136 1.14 -3.76 5.80
C ASN A 136 1.85 -4.47 4.64
N ALA A 137 3.15 -4.74 4.78
CA ALA A 137 3.90 -5.52 3.81
C ALA A 137 3.35 -6.94 3.67
N ALA A 138 3.05 -7.62 4.79
CA ALA A 138 2.43 -8.94 4.78
C ALA A 138 1.07 -8.92 4.06
N GLY A 139 0.21 -7.93 4.33
CA GLY A 139 -1.09 -7.77 3.68
C GLY A 139 -0.98 -7.62 2.16
N VAL A 140 -0.09 -6.74 1.70
CA VAL A 140 0.17 -6.56 0.26
C VAL A 140 0.65 -7.86 -0.38
N LEU A 141 1.60 -8.54 0.27
CA LEU A 141 2.15 -9.80 -0.24
C LEU A 141 1.13 -10.94 -0.22
N ALA A 142 0.25 -11.00 0.77
CA ALA A 142 -0.83 -11.98 0.85
C ALA A 142 -1.80 -11.82 -0.31
N HIS A 143 -2.22 -10.59 -0.61
CA HIS A 143 -3.08 -10.32 -1.76
C HIS A 143 -2.42 -10.73 -3.08
N ILE A 144 -1.15 -10.37 -3.29
CA ILE A 144 -0.41 -10.76 -4.50
C ILE A 144 -0.27 -12.28 -4.60
N ALA A 145 0.17 -12.93 -3.52
CA ALA A 145 0.42 -14.37 -3.53
C ALA A 145 -0.87 -15.21 -3.59
N SER A 146 -2.01 -14.66 -3.16
CA SER A 146 -3.33 -15.32 -3.23
C SER A 146 -3.85 -15.55 -4.65
N ASP A 147 -3.25 -14.91 -5.67
CA ASP A 147 -3.60 -15.19 -7.06
C ASP A 147 -3.06 -16.55 -7.55
N GLY A 148 -2.29 -17.25 -6.72
CA GLY A 148 -1.74 -18.57 -6.99
C GLY A 148 -0.31 -18.56 -7.55
N PRO A 149 0.34 -19.72 -7.63
CA PRO A 149 1.73 -19.82 -8.10
C PRO A 149 1.93 -19.39 -9.56
N GLU A 150 0.94 -19.59 -10.42
CA GLU A 150 0.97 -19.32 -11.86
C GLU A 150 0.93 -17.81 -12.15
N ALA A 151 0.35 -17.02 -11.25
CA ALA A 151 0.36 -15.56 -11.31
C ALA A 151 1.71 -14.96 -10.88
N TRP A 152 2.57 -15.75 -10.23
CA TRP A 152 3.86 -15.28 -9.74
C TRP A 152 4.93 -15.27 -10.83
N THR A 153 5.03 -14.15 -11.55
CA THR A 153 5.96 -13.97 -12.68
C THR A 153 7.36 -13.47 -12.30
N VAL A 154 7.64 -13.23 -11.01
CA VAL A 154 8.94 -12.76 -10.53
C VAL A 154 9.83 -13.93 -10.14
N SER A 155 11.05 -13.99 -10.69
CA SER A 155 12.01 -15.06 -10.37
C SER A 155 12.73 -14.86 -9.03
N SER A 156 12.95 -13.61 -8.61
CA SER A 156 13.66 -13.28 -7.37
C SER A 156 13.05 -12.04 -6.70
N PRO A 157 12.65 -12.11 -5.42
CA PRO A 157 12.57 -13.33 -4.61
C PRO A 157 11.51 -14.30 -5.18
N SER A 158 11.71 -15.60 -4.97
CA SER A 158 10.73 -16.61 -5.37
C SER A 158 9.48 -16.52 -4.51
N ARG A 159 8.35 -17.02 -5.01
CA ARG A 159 7.10 -17.07 -4.25
C ARG A 159 7.29 -17.76 -2.90
N GLN A 160 7.96 -18.91 -2.89
CA GLN A 160 8.19 -19.67 -1.66
C GLN A 160 9.04 -18.87 -0.65
N GLN A 161 10.11 -18.21 -1.10
CA GLN A 161 10.93 -17.36 -0.22
C GLN A 161 10.10 -16.25 0.43
N VAL A 162 9.19 -15.64 -0.33
CA VAL A 162 8.30 -14.60 0.20
C VAL A 162 7.33 -15.18 1.22
N LEU A 163 6.69 -16.31 0.92
CA LEU A 163 5.74 -16.97 1.83
C LEU A 163 6.42 -17.38 3.14
N ASP A 164 7.63 -17.94 3.09
CA ASP A 164 8.39 -18.33 4.26
C ASP A 164 8.73 -17.11 5.14
N ARG A 165 9.13 -15.99 4.52
CA ARG A 165 9.37 -14.72 5.23
C ARG A 165 8.10 -14.16 5.84
N MET A 166 6.96 -14.24 5.15
CA MET A 166 5.67 -13.83 5.71
C MET A 166 5.33 -14.64 6.95
N THR A 167 5.44 -15.97 6.89
CA THR A 167 5.21 -16.84 8.04
C THR A 167 6.11 -16.47 9.23
N ASN A 168 7.41 -16.28 9.00
CA ASN A 168 8.34 -15.90 10.05
C ASN A 168 7.98 -14.54 10.69
N ALA A 169 7.60 -13.55 9.87
CA ALA A 169 7.19 -12.24 10.35
C ALA A 169 5.92 -12.34 11.21
N ILE A 170 4.87 -13.00 10.72
CA ILE A 170 3.59 -13.16 11.42
C ILE A 170 3.78 -13.85 12.78
N LEU A 171 4.58 -14.92 12.82
CA LEU A 171 4.86 -15.66 14.06
C LEU A 171 5.72 -14.88 15.05
N SER A 172 6.43 -13.84 14.60
CA SER A 172 7.26 -12.99 15.47
C SER A 172 6.48 -11.87 16.15
N TRP A 173 5.27 -11.54 15.66
CA TRP A 173 4.48 -10.44 16.20
C TRP A 173 3.96 -10.77 17.60
N ASN A 174 4.08 -9.82 18.53
CA ASN A 174 3.47 -9.96 19.85
C ASN A 174 1.94 -9.85 19.70
N VAL A 175 1.22 -10.89 20.10
CA VAL A 175 -0.24 -10.96 20.05
C VAL A 175 -0.96 -9.87 20.86
N ASN A 176 -0.26 -9.26 21.83
CA ASN A 176 -0.78 -8.15 22.63
C ASN A 176 -0.47 -6.78 22.02
N THR A 177 0.14 -6.73 20.83
CA THR A 177 0.41 -5.45 20.15
C THR A 177 -0.90 -4.81 19.76
N GLU A 178 -1.20 -3.66 20.34
CA GLU A 178 -2.36 -2.88 19.96
C GLU A 178 -2.14 -2.22 18.61
N ARG A 179 -3.17 -2.27 17.77
CA ARG A 179 -3.19 -1.56 16.50
C ARG A 179 -4.58 -1.04 16.19
N ASN A 180 -4.66 0.22 15.82
CA ASN A 180 -5.89 0.81 15.31
C ASN A 180 -6.04 0.49 13.82
N ILE A 181 -7.02 -0.35 13.49
CA ILE A 181 -7.38 -0.64 12.11
C ILE A 181 -8.84 -0.24 11.88
N ASN A 182 -9.05 0.64 10.91
CA ASN A 182 -10.39 1.10 10.53
C ASN A 182 -10.76 0.47 9.20
N TYR A 183 -11.67 -0.51 9.23
CA TYR A 183 -12.20 -1.14 8.03
C TYR A 183 -13.40 -0.35 7.50
N ARG A 184 -13.36 0.00 6.22
CA ARG A 184 -14.56 0.46 5.49
C ARG A 184 -15.36 -0.71 4.93
N SER A 185 -14.66 -1.81 4.61
CA SER A 185 -15.21 -3.11 4.24
C SER A 185 -14.34 -4.23 4.81
N PHE A 186 -14.98 -5.36 5.14
CA PHE A 186 -14.31 -6.61 5.50
C PHE A 186 -14.02 -7.50 4.29
N GLU A 187 -14.51 -7.13 3.09
CA GLU A 187 -14.38 -7.95 1.89
C GLU A 187 -12.92 -8.38 1.59
N PRO A 188 -11.91 -7.51 1.67
CA PRO A 188 -10.53 -7.92 1.37
C PRO A 188 -10.01 -9.01 2.33
N ILE A 189 -10.32 -8.89 3.62
CA ILE A 189 -9.92 -9.87 4.64
C ILE A 189 -10.69 -11.18 4.46
N LEU A 190 -11.99 -11.10 4.20
CA LEU A 190 -12.79 -12.30 3.95
C LEU A 190 -12.30 -13.04 2.70
N GLN A 191 -11.88 -12.33 1.66
CA GLN A 191 -11.28 -12.95 0.48
C GLN A 191 -9.98 -13.70 0.83
N LEU A 192 -9.13 -13.13 1.68
CA LEU A 192 -7.90 -13.78 2.14
C LEU A 192 -8.19 -15.01 3.03
N ALA A 193 -9.15 -14.91 3.95
CA ALA A 193 -9.55 -16.01 4.82
C ALA A 193 -10.09 -17.23 4.06
N LEU A 194 -10.59 -17.03 2.83
CA LEU A 194 -11.11 -18.10 1.97
C LEU A 194 -10.03 -18.75 1.07
N VAL A 195 -8.79 -18.27 1.09
CA VAL A 195 -7.68 -18.86 0.32
C VAL A 195 -7.28 -20.20 0.93
N GLN A 196 -7.46 -21.30 0.20
CA GLN A 196 -7.21 -22.66 0.72
C GLN A 196 -5.88 -23.26 0.24
N ASP A 197 -5.43 -22.87 -0.94
CA ASP A 197 -4.22 -23.37 -1.60
C ASP A 197 -2.92 -22.72 -1.05
N THR A 198 -3.06 -21.55 -0.40
CA THR A 198 -1.94 -20.77 0.14
C THR A 198 -2.29 -20.23 1.52
N VAL A 199 -2.21 -21.09 2.54
CA VAL A 199 -2.63 -20.79 3.92
C VAL A 199 -1.90 -19.59 4.55
N GLN A 200 -0.68 -19.30 4.13
CA GLN A 200 0.09 -18.13 4.60
C GLN A 200 -0.56 -16.80 4.22
N CYS A 201 -1.47 -16.79 3.24
CA CYS A 201 -2.23 -15.59 2.86
C CYS A 201 -3.46 -15.35 3.74
N GLN A 202 -3.83 -16.27 4.63
CA GLN A 202 -4.94 -16.10 5.59
C GLN A 202 -4.48 -15.21 6.76
N LEU A 203 -4.37 -13.90 6.50
CA LEU A 203 -4.02 -12.87 7.48
C LEU A 203 -5.23 -12.37 8.28
#